data_AF-A0A8J8SKJ9-F1
#
_entry.id   AF-A0A8J8SKJ9-F1
#
_cell.length_a   1.000
_cell.length_b   1.000
_cell.length_c   1.000
_cell.angle_alpha   90.00
_cell.angle_beta   90.00
_cell.angle_gamma   90.00
#
_symmetry.space_group_name_H-M   'P 1'
#
loop_
_entity.id
_entity.type
_entity.pdbx_description
1 polymer ?
#
loop_
_entity_poly.entity_id
_entity_poly.type
_entity_poly.pdbx_seq_one_letter_code
_entity_poly.pdbx_strand_id
1 'polypeptide(L)'
;MFITRGLIIDTPWIDRIVEGVKDWEMRSQSTSVRGWIGLIRKGSGQVVALARLVDCGKALNLEEMVAAEMHHRIPERMIRSGEVAKWCIPWKLADIHPLACPVPYEHKSGAVIWVALAEDVTRALETAEIGTKIAPNAHHVHPTRTVTTRASLTERSEPGDMVPSALRRSAGNSAALPADNRTIILRKTITAGSLRNKYIRLSDCIAFLPIDVVGGSNKNDAAPKDLTVHWGGRNPSRTDIAGDKNIFRNRTIMRNFINTAGAREGDVIVVSLSDRYTVHLSLERAKSA
;
A
#
# COMPACT_ATOMS: atom_id res chain seq x y z
N MET A 1 15.92 3.01 -27.64
CA MET A 1 15.93 2.69 -26.20
C MET A 1 14.52 2.24 -25.87
N PHE A 2 14.25 0.94 -25.70
CA PHE A 2 12.85 0.50 -25.73
C PHE A 2 12.15 0.66 -24.36
N ILE A 3 11.23 1.63 -24.24
CA ILE A 3 10.57 1.99 -22.97
C ILE A 3 9.07 1.71 -23.09
N THR A 4 8.61 0.58 -22.57
CA THR A 4 7.21 0.15 -22.69
C THR A 4 6.38 0.40 -21.43
N ARG A 5 7.02 0.82 -20.34
CA ARG A 5 6.36 0.97 -19.04
C ARG A 5 6.91 2.13 -18.22
N GLY A 6 6.02 2.72 -17.43
CA GLY A 6 6.32 3.74 -16.45
C GLY A 6 6.10 3.25 -15.02
N LEU A 7 6.95 3.66 -14.10
CA LEU A 7 6.84 3.41 -12.66
C LEU A 7 6.33 4.66 -11.95
N ILE A 8 5.21 4.54 -11.23
CA ILE A 8 4.64 5.64 -10.45
C ILE A 8 5.34 5.72 -9.09
N ILE A 9 5.92 6.87 -8.77
CA ILE A 9 6.63 7.13 -7.52
C ILE A 9 6.07 8.41 -6.88
N ASP A 10 5.87 8.39 -5.56
CA ASP A 10 5.32 9.52 -4.81
C ASP A 10 6.40 10.56 -4.48
N THR A 11 5.98 11.80 -4.25
CA THR A 11 6.83 12.84 -3.65
C THR A 11 6.98 12.55 -2.16
N PRO A 12 8.17 12.77 -1.56
CA PRO A 12 9.37 13.41 -2.13
C PRO A 12 10.35 12.43 -2.81
N TRP A 13 10.01 11.15 -2.92
CA TRP A 13 10.94 10.10 -3.32
C TRP A 13 11.35 10.19 -4.79
N ILE A 14 10.39 10.49 -5.67
CA ILE A 14 10.68 10.71 -7.10
C ILE A 14 11.59 11.91 -7.32
N ASP A 15 11.39 12.99 -6.58
CA ASP A 15 12.14 14.23 -6.73
C ASP A 15 13.61 13.99 -6.40
N ARG A 16 13.88 13.22 -5.33
CA ARG A 16 15.23 12.78 -4.96
C ARG A 16 15.91 11.89 -6.02
N ILE A 17 15.15 11.08 -6.74
CA ILE A 17 15.68 10.28 -7.86
C ILE A 17 16.05 11.21 -9.02
N VAL A 18 15.17 12.13 -9.37
CA VAL A 18 15.37 13.12 -10.45
C VAL A 18 16.55 14.05 -10.14
N GLU A 19 16.72 14.47 -8.90
CA GLU A 19 17.88 15.23 -8.40
C GLU A 19 19.18 14.41 -8.42
N GLY A 20 19.08 13.09 -8.58
CA GLY A 20 20.24 12.18 -8.61
C GLY A 20 20.82 11.88 -7.23
N VAL A 21 20.11 12.21 -6.15
CA VAL A 21 20.55 11.89 -4.78
C VAL A 21 20.06 10.53 -4.30
N LYS A 22 19.07 9.93 -4.97
CA LYS A 22 18.48 8.62 -4.62
C LYS A 22 18.51 7.68 -5.83
N ASP A 23 19.01 6.47 -5.64
CA ASP A 23 19.13 5.44 -6.68
C ASP A 23 18.32 4.17 -6.36
N TRP A 24 17.81 4.01 -5.13
CA TRP A 24 16.95 2.88 -4.76
C TRP A 24 15.51 3.33 -4.57
N GLU A 25 14.57 2.75 -5.32
CA GLU A 25 13.14 2.88 -5.06
C GLU A 25 12.67 1.77 -4.12
N MET A 26 12.21 2.14 -2.92
CA MET A 26 11.83 1.16 -1.90
C MET A 26 10.38 0.72 -2.08
N ARG A 27 10.17 -0.59 -2.16
CA ARG A 27 8.85 -1.20 -2.36
C ARG A 27 8.56 -2.27 -1.32
N SER A 28 7.29 -2.62 -1.21
CA SER A 28 6.85 -3.71 -0.33
C SER A 28 6.83 -5.07 -1.03
N GLN A 29 7.12 -5.10 -2.33
CA GLN A 29 7.11 -6.30 -3.16
C GLN A 29 8.31 -6.29 -4.09
N SER A 30 8.80 -7.47 -4.42
CA SER A 30 9.83 -7.66 -5.42
C SER A 30 9.29 -7.46 -6.85
N THR A 31 10.18 -7.28 -7.81
CA THR A 31 9.84 -7.20 -9.22
C THR A 31 10.82 -7.98 -10.09
N SER A 32 10.29 -8.64 -11.12
CA SER A 32 11.08 -9.25 -12.20
C SER A 32 11.38 -8.29 -13.35
N VAL A 33 10.82 -7.07 -13.34
CA VAL A 33 11.08 -6.06 -14.38
C VAL A 33 12.55 -5.66 -14.38
N ARG A 34 13.16 -5.58 -15.57
CA ARG A 34 14.52 -5.08 -15.79
C ARG A 34 14.58 -4.26 -17.06
N GLY A 35 15.60 -3.42 -17.16
CA GLY A 35 15.84 -2.56 -18.33
C GLY A 35 15.25 -1.16 -18.18
N TRP A 36 15.07 -0.48 -19.30
CA TRP A 36 14.64 0.91 -19.34
C TRP A 36 13.17 1.08 -18.97
N ILE A 37 12.91 2.04 -18.09
CA ILE A 37 11.57 2.41 -17.62
C ILE A 37 11.41 3.93 -17.61
N GLY A 38 10.18 4.39 -17.80
CA GLY A 38 9.80 5.75 -17.46
C GLY A 38 9.58 5.91 -15.96
N LEU A 39 9.90 7.06 -15.41
CA LEU A 39 9.58 7.43 -14.04
C LEU A 39 8.47 8.47 -14.06
N ILE A 40 7.40 8.22 -13.31
CA ILE A 40 6.20 9.05 -13.28
C ILE A 40 6.03 9.58 -11.87
N ARG A 41 5.96 10.91 -11.74
CA ARG A 41 5.53 11.53 -10.48
C ARG A 41 4.04 11.25 -10.28
N LYS A 42 3.66 10.69 -9.14
CA LYS A 42 2.26 10.37 -8.83
C LYS A 42 1.37 11.60 -9.00
N GLY A 43 0.25 11.42 -9.70
CA GLY A 43 -0.71 12.50 -9.99
C GLY A 43 -0.32 13.45 -11.11
N SER A 44 0.89 13.39 -11.67
CA SER A 44 1.33 14.34 -12.71
C SER A 44 0.75 14.06 -14.10
N GLY A 45 0.38 12.81 -14.40
CA GLY A 45 0.01 12.40 -15.77
C GLY A 45 1.18 12.47 -16.77
N GLN A 46 2.42 12.60 -16.29
CA GLN A 46 3.60 12.78 -17.12
C GLN A 46 4.74 11.84 -16.70
N VAL A 47 5.51 11.37 -17.68
CA VAL A 47 6.83 10.77 -17.48
C VAL A 47 7.81 11.92 -17.33
N VAL A 48 8.54 11.95 -16.21
CA VAL A 48 9.41 13.07 -15.81
C VAL A 48 10.90 12.74 -15.91
N ALA A 49 11.22 11.45 -15.95
CA ALA A 49 12.58 10.96 -16.09
C ALA A 49 12.58 9.55 -16.68
N LEU A 50 13.74 9.12 -17.13
CA LEU A 50 14.03 7.76 -17.58
C LEU A 50 15.07 7.14 -16.64
N ALA A 51 14.99 5.84 -16.41
CA ALA A 51 16.01 5.12 -15.65
C ALA A 51 16.08 3.66 -16.10
N ARG A 52 17.21 3.02 -15.84
CA ARG A 52 17.37 1.57 -15.97
C ARG A 52 17.13 0.90 -14.63
N LEU A 53 16.12 0.04 -14.54
CA LEU A 53 15.94 -0.84 -13.40
C LEU A 53 16.90 -2.03 -13.55
N VAL A 54 18.01 -1.98 -12.82
CA VAL A 54 19.12 -2.94 -12.97
C VAL A 54 19.00 -4.13 -12.04
N ASP A 55 18.38 -3.96 -10.87
CA ASP A 55 18.30 -5.02 -9.87
C ASP A 55 17.09 -4.85 -8.92
N CYS A 56 16.72 -5.94 -8.26
CA CYS A 56 15.75 -5.97 -7.17
C CYS A 56 16.39 -6.75 -6.03
N GLY A 57 16.73 -6.05 -4.95
CA GLY A 57 17.33 -6.67 -3.77
C GLY A 57 16.34 -7.53 -2.97
N LYS A 58 16.88 -8.20 -1.95
CA LYS A 58 16.07 -8.87 -0.94
C LYS A 58 15.45 -7.84 0.02
N ALA A 59 14.43 -8.27 0.77
CA ALA A 59 13.90 -7.48 1.86
C ALA A 59 15.01 -7.20 2.88
N LEU A 60 15.22 -5.92 3.19
CA LEU A 60 16.20 -5.45 4.15
C LEU A 60 15.60 -5.49 5.55
N ASN A 61 16.40 -5.91 6.53
CA ASN A 61 16.08 -5.73 7.93
C ASN A 61 16.32 -4.28 8.38
N LEU A 62 16.00 -3.96 9.64
CA LEU A 62 16.11 -2.61 10.18
C LEU A 62 17.52 -2.02 10.04
N GLU A 63 18.55 -2.78 10.40
CA GLU A 63 19.93 -2.29 10.38
C GLU A 63 20.46 -2.17 8.95
N GLU A 64 20.06 -3.07 8.05
CA GLU A 64 20.36 -2.95 6.62
C GLU A 64 19.70 -1.72 5.98
N MET A 65 18.47 -1.39 6.40
CA MET A 65 17.78 -0.16 5.98
C MET A 65 18.52 1.09 6.47
N VAL A 66 18.98 1.11 7.72
CA VAL A 66 19.76 2.26 8.22
C VAL A 66 21.09 2.38 7.48
N ALA A 67 21.81 1.26 7.28
CA ALA A 67 23.08 1.25 6.55
C ALA A 67 22.95 1.70 5.08
N ALA A 68 21.80 1.45 4.46
CA ALA A 68 21.52 1.81 3.07
C ALA A 68 20.91 3.21 2.90
N GLU A 69 20.86 4.05 3.94
CA GLU A 69 20.22 5.38 3.90
C GLU A 69 20.72 6.24 2.73
N MET A 70 22.00 6.17 2.39
CA MET A 70 22.57 6.94 1.28
C MET A 70 21.94 6.62 -0.08
N HIS A 71 21.40 5.41 -0.26
CA HIS A 71 20.79 4.97 -1.51
C HIS A 71 19.30 5.36 -1.60
N HIS A 72 18.53 5.06 -0.56
CA HIS A 72 17.07 5.30 -0.58
C HIS A 72 16.64 6.62 0.06
N ARG A 73 17.53 7.30 0.80
CA ARG A 73 17.32 8.60 1.47
C ARG A 73 16.18 8.63 2.49
N ILE A 74 15.78 7.48 3.03
CA ILE A 74 14.76 7.45 4.08
C ILE A 74 15.46 7.75 5.40
N PRO A 75 15.10 8.82 6.13
CA PRO A 75 15.76 9.17 7.38
C PRO A 75 15.70 8.04 8.41
N GLU A 76 16.81 7.78 9.12
CA GLU A 76 16.89 6.76 10.17
C GLU A 76 15.73 6.83 11.18
N ARG A 77 15.31 8.04 11.58
CA ARG A 77 14.15 8.21 12.48
C ARG A 77 12.87 7.55 11.96
N MET A 78 12.61 7.61 10.66
CA MET A 78 11.41 7.02 10.04
C MET A 78 11.55 5.50 9.99
N ILE A 79 12.76 4.99 9.76
CA ILE A 79 13.08 3.57 9.75
C ILE A 79 12.85 2.97 11.15
N ARG A 80 13.47 3.56 12.19
CA ARG A 80 13.36 3.07 13.57
C ARG A 80 11.97 3.22 14.17
N SER A 81 11.19 4.21 13.75
CA SER A 81 9.80 4.36 14.17
C SER A 81 8.85 3.30 13.57
N GLY A 82 9.28 2.58 12.53
CA GLY A 82 8.44 1.62 11.81
C GLY A 82 7.49 2.23 10.77
N GLU A 83 7.45 3.56 10.62
CA GLU A 83 6.62 4.27 9.64
C GLU A 83 6.77 3.72 8.22
N VAL A 84 8.00 3.29 7.89
CA VAL A 84 8.35 2.77 6.56
C VAL A 84 8.59 1.26 6.52
N ALA A 85 8.29 0.52 7.60
CA ALA A 85 8.63 -0.90 7.73
C ALA A 85 8.11 -1.77 6.58
N LYS A 86 7.01 -1.35 5.93
CA LYS A 86 6.44 -2.01 4.77
C LYS A 86 7.32 -1.91 3.51
N TRP A 87 8.11 -0.86 3.33
CA TRP A 87 8.91 -0.60 2.12
C TRP A 87 10.38 -0.97 2.34
N CYS A 88 10.66 -2.26 2.42
CA CYS A 88 11.99 -2.79 2.74
C CYS A 88 12.68 -3.47 1.55
N ILE A 89 12.06 -3.56 0.37
CA ILE A 89 12.65 -4.21 -0.82
C ILE A 89 13.18 -3.14 -1.77
N PRO A 90 14.49 -3.07 -2.04
CA PRO A 90 15.07 -2.03 -2.89
C PRO A 90 15.01 -2.43 -4.38
N TRP A 91 14.41 -1.57 -5.19
CA TRP A 91 14.51 -1.62 -6.64
C TRP A 91 15.62 -0.65 -7.08
N LYS A 92 16.72 -1.19 -7.59
CA LYS A 92 17.94 -0.40 -7.85
C LYS A 92 17.89 0.19 -9.25
N LEU A 93 17.95 1.51 -9.31
CA LEU A 93 17.95 2.30 -10.54
C LEU A 93 19.39 2.69 -10.90
N ALA A 94 19.67 2.71 -12.18
CA ALA A 94 20.89 3.24 -12.77
C ALA A 94 20.52 4.14 -13.95
N ASP A 95 21.50 4.89 -14.47
CA ASP A 95 21.35 5.66 -15.72
C ASP A 95 20.11 6.55 -15.69
N ILE A 96 19.96 7.33 -14.60
CA ILE A 96 18.82 8.22 -14.39
C ILE A 96 18.98 9.47 -15.26
N HIS A 97 18.01 9.70 -16.13
CA HIS A 97 17.96 10.80 -17.08
C HIS A 97 16.66 11.59 -16.88
N PRO A 98 16.69 12.70 -16.11
CA PRO A 98 15.59 13.66 -16.07
C PRO A 98 15.26 14.16 -17.48
N LEU A 99 13.97 14.30 -17.79
CA LEU A 99 13.55 14.86 -19.07
C LEU A 99 13.53 16.38 -18.98
N ALA A 100 14.05 17.08 -19.99
CA ALA A 100 13.97 18.54 -20.08
C ALA A 100 12.50 18.99 -20.17
N CYS A 101 11.69 18.26 -20.93
CA CYS A 101 10.25 18.42 -21.02
C CYS A 101 9.57 17.09 -20.64
N PRO A 102 8.78 17.04 -19.55
CA PRO A 102 8.01 15.85 -19.21
C PRO A 102 7.06 15.43 -20.34
N VAL A 103 6.99 14.13 -20.60
CA VAL A 103 6.15 13.58 -21.68
C VAL A 103 4.81 13.12 -21.10
N PRO A 104 3.68 13.68 -21.54
CA PRO A 104 2.36 13.27 -21.07
C PRO A 104 2.05 11.83 -21.49
N TYR A 105 1.28 11.13 -20.68
CA TYR A 105 0.78 9.79 -20.99
C TYR A 105 -0.68 9.64 -20.54
N GLU A 106 -1.40 8.73 -21.18
CA GLU A 106 -2.76 8.42 -20.77
C GLU A 106 -2.77 7.42 -19.60
N HIS A 107 -3.31 7.85 -18.46
CA HIS A 107 -3.45 6.97 -17.31
C HIS A 107 -4.73 6.14 -17.40
N LYS A 108 -4.60 4.89 -17.86
CA LYS A 108 -5.71 3.93 -17.84
C LYS A 108 -6.10 3.60 -16.40
N SER A 109 -7.39 3.61 -16.10
CA SER A 109 -7.89 3.33 -14.75
C SER A 109 -7.39 1.98 -14.20
N GLY A 110 -6.88 1.97 -12.97
CA GLY A 110 -6.45 0.76 -12.27
C GLY A 110 -4.94 0.46 -12.28
N ALA A 111 -4.13 1.28 -12.97
CA ALA A 111 -2.67 1.20 -12.93
C ALA A 111 -2.12 1.87 -11.66
N VAL A 112 -1.76 1.08 -10.63
CA VAL A 112 -1.37 1.63 -9.31
C VAL A 112 0.16 1.74 -9.13
N ILE A 113 0.95 0.94 -9.84
CA ILE A 113 2.41 0.87 -9.69
C ILE A 113 3.10 0.98 -11.05
N TRP A 114 2.72 0.11 -11.99
CA TRP A 114 3.22 0.11 -13.36
C TRP A 114 2.14 0.59 -14.32
N VAL A 115 2.54 1.45 -15.25
CA VAL A 115 1.72 1.90 -16.37
C VAL A 115 2.32 1.34 -17.65
N ALA A 116 1.52 0.71 -18.50
CA ALA A 116 1.94 0.40 -19.86
C ALA A 116 1.85 1.69 -20.71
N LEU A 117 2.94 2.04 -21.38
CA LEU A 117 3.01 3.23 -22.22
C LEU A 117 2.57 2.88 -23.64
N ALA A 118 1.81 3.77 -24.27
CA ALA A 118 1.40 3.63 -25.66
C ALA A 118 2.59 3.88 -26.60
N GLU A 119 2.50 3.39 -27.83
CA GLU A 119 3.61 3.39 -28.79
C GLU A 119 4.07 4.81 -29.17
N ASP A 120 3.14 5.75 -29.27
CA ASP A 120 3.40 7.16 -29.48
C ASP A 120 4.20 7.77 -28.31
N VAL A 121 3.83 7.45 -27.06
CA VAL A 121 4.56 7.86 -25.86
C VAL A 121 5.96 7.25 -25.84
N THR A 122 6.10 5.96 -26.15
CA THR A 122 7.42 5.29 -26.24
C THR A 122 8.31 5.98 -27.26
N ARG A 123 7.77 6.31 -28.45
CA ARG A 123 8.50 7.01 -29.51
C ARG A 123 8.93 8.41 -29.08
N ALA A 124 8.05 9.16 -28.41
CA ALA A 124 8.36 10.48 -27.88
C ALA A 124 9.49 10.41 -26.84
N LEU A 125 9.49 9.39 -25.98
CA LEU A 125 10.55 9.19 -24.98
C LEU A 125 11.89 8.80 -25.58
N GLU A 126 11.93 8.10 -26.72
CA GLU A 126 13.17 7.76 -27.42
C GLU A 126 13.88 8.98 -28.02
N THR A 127 13.12 10.02 -28.36
CA THR A 127 13.62 11.28 -28.92
C THR A 127 13.64 12.42 -27.91
N ALA A 128 13.27 12.17 -26.64
CA ALA A 128 13.13 13.22 -25.64
C ALA A 128 14.51 13.77 -25.22
N GLU A 129 14.60 15.09 -25.10
CA GLU A 129 15.81 15.75 -24.60
C GLU A 129 15.99 15.50 -23.11
N ILE A 130 17.21 15.10 -22.74
CA ILE A 130 17.60 14.90 -21.35
C ILE A 130 17.94 16.27 -20.76
N GLY A 131 17.29 16.60 -19.64
CA GLY A 131 17.57 17.84 -18.91
C GLY A 131 19.00 17.82 -18.36
N THR A 132 19.72 18.92 -18.52
CA THR A 132 21.02 19.10 -17.86
C THR A 132 20.81 19.14 -16.35
N LYS A 133 21.50 18.25 -15.62
CA LYS A 133 21.55 18.28 -14.15
C LYS A 133 21.93 19.68 -13.69
N ILE A 134 21.06 20.32 -12.90
CA ILE A 134 21.50 21.46 -12.08
C ILE A 134 22.43 20.84 -11.03
N ALA A 135 23.73 21.13 -11.11
CA ALA A 135 24.68 20.73 -10.09
C ALA A 135 24.20 21.28 -8.73
N PRO A 136 24.21 20.48 -7.64
CA PRO A 136 23.90 21.00 -6.33
C PRO A 136 25.01 21.97 -5.93
N ASN A 137 24.73 23.27 -6.04
CA ASN A 137 25.58 24.30 -5.48
C ASN A 137 25.62 24.10 -3.96
N ALA A 138 26.83 23.87 -3.47
CA ALA A 138 27.14 23.80 -2.06
C ALA A 138 26.76 25.12 -1.37
N HIS A 139 25.75 25.10 -0.49
CA HIS A 139 25.68 25.96 0.68
C HIS A 139 24.89 25.26 1.78
N HIS A 140 25.61 24.42 2.53
CA HIS A 140 25.24 24.11 3.91
C HIS A 140 25.27 25.41 4.72
N VAL A 141 24.10 25.88 5.15
CA VAL A 141 23.99 26.79 6.29
C VAL A 141 23.05 26.11 7.28
N HIS A 142 23.64 25.46 8.29
CA HIS A 142 22.95 25.08 9.51
C HIS A 142 22.66 26.34 10.34
N PRO A 143 21.43 26.54 10.83
CA PRO A 143 21.23 27.27 12.06
C PRO A 143 21.26 26.29 13.24
N THR A 144 22.39 26.32 13.95
CA THR A 144 22.56 25.85 15.32
C THR A 144 21.50 26.49 16.21
N ARG A 145 20.72 25.68 16.95
CA ARG A 145 20.04 26.15 18.16
C ARG A 145 20.37 25.24 19.34
N THR A 146 21.14 25.85 20.24
CA THR A 146 21.61 25.44 21.55
C THR A 146 20.44 25.08 22.48
N VAL A 147 20.54 23.91 23.13
CA VAL A 147 19.71 23.55 24.29
C VAL A 147 20.44 24.04 25.54
N THR A 148 19.80 24.94 26.28
CA THR A 148 20.24 25.35 27.62
C THR A 148 19.44 24.60 28.68
N THR A 149 20.18 24.07 29.63
CA THR A 149 19.85 23.32 30.85
C THR A 149 19.00 24.10 31.86
N ARG A 150 18.13 23.38 32.62
CA ARG A 150 18.23 23.22 34.10
C ARG A 150 17.04 22.49 34.74
N ALA A 151 17.40 21.53 35.61
CA ALA A 151 16.91 21.27 36.99
C ALA A 151 15.42 20.90 37.20
N SER A 152 15.00 20.06 38.16
CA SER A 152 15.63 19.17 39.14
C SER A 152 14.49 18.46 39.92
N LEU A 153 14.75 17.22 40.34
CA LEU A 153 14.36 16.57 41.62
C LEU A 153 12.87 16.47 42.03
N THR A 154 12.39 15.23 42.18
CA THR A 154 12.10 14.63 43.51
C THR A 154 11.83 13.12 43.39
N GLU A 155 12.65 12.33 44.08
CA GLU A 155 12.37 10.95 44.47
C GLU A 155 11.79 10.95 45.90
N ARG A 156 10.79 10.08 46.15
CA ARG A 156 10.79 9.16 47.32
C ARG A 156 9.61 8.17 47.35
N SER A 157 10.00 6.90 47.51
CA SER A 157 9.43 5.87 48.40
C SER A 157 8.19 5.04 48.00
N GLU A 158 8.41 3.72 47.86
CA GLU A 158 7.48 2.57 47.85
C GLU A 158 6.94 2.23 49.28
N PRO A 159 6.33 1.06 49.63
CA PRO A 159 5.84 -0.12 48.87
C PRO A 159 4.48 -0.71 49.35
N GLY A 160 4.02 -1.83 48.77
CA GLY A 160 3.31 -2.87 49.54
C GLY A 160 1.98 -3.41 48.98
N ASP A 161 2.07 -4.62 48.43
CA ASP A 161 1.19 -5.79 48.65
C ASP A 161 -0.26 -5.90 48.15
N MET A 162 -0.55 -7.16 47.76
CA MET A 162 -1.84 -7.87 47.69
C MET A 162 -2.69 -7.82 46.40
N VAL A 163 -2.47 -8.83 45.56
CA VAL A 163 -3.54 -9.66 44.93
C VAL A 163 -4.18 -10.51 46.06
N PRO A 164 -5.46 -11.00 46.03
CA PRO A 164 -6.14 -11.51 44.83
C PRO A 164 -7.69 -11.45 44.77
N SER A 165 -8.21 -11.97 43.65
CA SER A 165 -9.36 -12.91 43.60
C SER A 165 -10.72 -12.40 43.10
N ALA A 166 -11.01 -12.83 41.86
CA ALA A 166 -12.15 -13.68 41.47
C ALA A 166 -13.61 -13.24 41.73
N LEU A 167 -14.33 -13.20 40.59
CA LEU A 167 -15.68 -13.72 40.35
C LEU A 167 -16.87 -13.17 41.15
N ARG A 168 -17.81 -12.56 40.41
CA ARG A 168 -19.27 -12.83 40.44
C ARG A 168 -19.91 -12.17 39.21
N ARG A 169 -20.21 -12.92 38.14
CA ARG A 169 -21.55 -13.43 37.77
C ARG A 169 -22.68 -12.42 37.92
N SER A 170 -23.23 -12.00 36.78
CA SER A 170 -24.67 -12.04 36.54
C SER A 170 -24.94 -12.38 35.07
N ALA A 171 -25.61 -13.51 34.90
CA ALA A 171 -26.23 -13.93 33.66
C ALA A 171 -27.59 -13.24 33.52
N GLY A 172 -28.03 -13.07 32.28
CA GLY A 172 -29.44 -12.84 31.95
C GLY A 172 -29.78 -11.40 31.58
N ASN A 173 -29.69 -11.09 30.29
CA ASN A 173 -30.89 -10.78 29.53
C ASN A 173 -30.59 -10.89 28.03
N SER A 174 -31.22 -11.87 27.39
CA SER A 174 -31.45 -11.86 25.95
C SER A 174 -32.33 -10.65 25.62
N ALA A 175 -31.69 -9.53 25.32
CA ALA A 175 -32.29 -8.44 24.59
C ALA A 175 -31.79 -8.55 23.15
N ALA A 176 -32.73 -8.79 22.22
CA ALA A 176 -32.47 -8.82 20.80
C ALA A 176 -31.63 -7.60 20.38
N LEU A 177 -30.45 -7.84 19.79
CA LEU A 177 -29.65 -6.75 19.24
C LEU A 177 -30.39 -6.18 18.02
N PRO A 178 -30.68 -4.87 17.99
CA PRO A 178 -31.36 -4.23 16.88
C PRO A 178 -30.47 -4.15 15.64
N ALA A 179 -31.10 -3.87 14.50
CA ALA A 179 -30.52 -3.80 13.16
C ALA A 179 -29.12 -3.14 13.09
N ASP A 180 -28.17 -3.93 12.59
CA ASP A 180 -26.90 -3.55 11.95
C ASP A 180 -25.95 -2.57 12.68
N ASN A 181 -25.41 -2.98 13.84
CA ASN A 181 -24.18 -2.38 14.38
C ASN A 181 -22.93 -2.82 13.57
N ARG A 182 -22.96 -2.62 12.26
CA ARG A 182 -21.86 -2.96 11.36
C ARG A 182 -21.01 -1.73 11.07
N THR A 183 -19.70 -1.85 11.23
CA THR A 183 -18.74 -0.79 10.88
C THR A 183 -18.34 -0.94 9.42
N ILE A 184 -18.62 0.06 8.58
CA ILE A 184 -18.20 0.06 7.19
C ILE A 184 -16.71 0.36 7.10
N ILE A 185 -15.95 -0.54 6.49
CA ILE A 185 -14.50 -0.45 6.34
C ILE A 185 -14.05 -0.24 4.89
N LEU A 186 -14.94 -0.46 3.91
CA LEU A 186 -14.68 -0.20 2.51
C LEU A 186 -15.95 0.18 1.78
N ARG A 187 -15.85 1.20 0.93
CA ARG A 187 -16.74 1.40 -0.22
C ARG A 187 -15.89 1.40 -1.48
N LYS A 188 -16.22 0.54 -2.44
CA LYS A 188 -15.44 0.43 -3.68
C LYS A 188 -16.37 0.33 -4.88
N THR A 189 -16.23 1.27 -5.79
CA THR A 189 -16.92 1.22 -7.09
C THR A 189 -16.43 0.00 -7.88
N ILE A 190 -17.39 -0.75 -8.40
CA ILE A 190 -17.18 -1.88 -9.29
C ILE A 190 -16.78 -1.35 -10.66
N THR A 191 -15.61 -1.79 -11.11
CA THR A 191 -15.11 -1.52 -12.46
C THR A 191 -15.39 -2.71 -13.38
N ALA A 192 -15.39 -2.51 -14.70
CA ALA A 192 -15.43 -3.60 -15.67
C ALA A 192 -14.33 -4.65 -15.39
N GLY A 193 -13.14 -4.22 -14.95
CA GLY A 193 -12.03 -5.10 -14.61
C GLY A 193 -12.33 -6.02 -13.42
N SER A 194 -12.97 -5.49 -12.38
CA SER A 194 -13.39 -6.27 -11.21
C SER A 194 -14.46 -7.30 -11.56
N LEU A 195 -15.41 -6.94 -12.44
CA LEU A 195 -16.44 -7.86 -12.93
C LEU A 195 -15.85 -9.00 -13.76
N ARG A 196 -14.98 -8.66 -14.73
CA ARG A 196 -14.33 -9.66 -15.60
C ARG A 196 -13.53 -10.68 -14.78
N ASN A 197 -12.74 -10.20 -13.81
CA ASN A 197 -11.84 -11.04 -13.03
C ASN A 197 -12.44 -11.58 -11.74
N LYS A 198 -13.67 -11.18 -11.39
CA LYS A 198 -14.46 -11.65 -10.24
C LYS A 198 -13.72 -11.54 -8.91
N TYR A 199 -12.99 -10.44 -8.71
CA TYR A 199 -12.32 -10.12 -7.44
C TYR A 199 -12.43 -8.62 -7.12
N ILE A 200 -12.23 -8.30 -5.84
CA ILE A 200 -12.04 -6.93 -5.37
C ILE A 200 -10.76 -6.88 -4.53
N ARG A 201 -9.98 -5.79 -4.67
CA ARG A 201 -8.86 -5.55 -3.76
C ARG A 201 -9.37 -4.94 -2.46
N LEU A 202 -8.93 -5.52 -1.35
CA LEU A 202 -9.18 -5.08 0.02
C LEU A 202 -8.05 -4.19 0.55
N SER A 203 -7.12 -3.75 -0.30
CA SER A 203 -5.96 -2.94 0.08
C SER A 203 -6.32 -1.70 0.91
N ASP A 204 -7.46 -1.08 0.59
CA ASP A 204 -7.93 0.14 1.25
C ASP A 204 -8.58 -0.14 2.61
N CYS A 205 -8.83 -1.40 2.96
CA CYS A 205 -9.48 -1.78 4.22
C CYS A 205 -8.74 -2.85 5.05
N ILE A 206 -7.59 -3.35 4.58
CA ILE A 206 -6.83 -4.38 5.30
C ILE A 206 -6.34 -3.92 6.67
N ALA A 207 -6.05 -2.62 6.83
CA ALA A 207 -5.64 -2.07 8.13
C ALA A 207 -6.73 -2.21 9.21
N PHE A 208 -7.99 -2.42 8.83
CA PHE A 208 -9.10 -2.66 9.74
C PHE A 208 -9.32 -4.14 10.07
N LEU A 209 -8.59 -5.04 9.38
CA LEU A 209 -8.69 -6.49 9.59
C LEU A 209 -7.55 -6.96 10.53
N PRO A 210 -7.78 -8.02 11.31
CA PRO A 210 -6.73 -8.62 12.13
C PRO A 210 -5.54 -9.09 11.28
N ILE A 211 -4.32 -8.84 11.75
CA ILE A 211 -3.12 -9.28 11.01
C ILE A 211 -3.02 -10.81 10.88
N ASP A 212 -3.61 -11.55 11.83
CA ASP A 212 -3.62 -13.02 11.86
C ASP A 212 -4.62 -13.64 10.87
N VAL A 213 -5.36 -12.84 10.09
CA VAL A 213 -6.13 -13.32 8.91
C VAL A 213 -5.43 -13.04 7.58
N VAL A 214 -4.22 -12.46 7.60
CA VAL A 214 -3.45 -12.16 6.39
C VAL A 214 -2.35 -13.22 6.20
N GLY A 215 -2.49 -14.02 5.16
CA GLY A 215 -1.55 -15.07 4.80
C GLY A 215 -0.56 -14.64 3.72
N GLY A 216 0.35 -15.53 3.37
CA GLY A 216 1.31 -15.36 2.28
C GLY A 216 0.72 -15.54 0.88
N SER A 217 1.59 -15.62 -0.12
CA SER A 217 1.23 -15.47 -1.54
C SER A 217 0.46 -16.66 -2.14
N ASN A 218 0.50 -17.81 -1.49
CA ASN A 218 -0.08 -19.07 -1.98
C ASN A 218 -0.82 -19.80 -0.86
N LYS A 219 -1.62 -20.82 -1.21
CA LYS A 219 -2.50 -21.56 -0.28
C LYS A 219 -1.76 -22.31 0.83
N ASN A 220 -0.47 -22.61 0.64
CA ASN A 220 0.34 -23.30 1.64
C ASN A 220 0.80 -22.32 2.73
N ASP A 221 0.81 -21.02 2.42
CA ASP A 221 1.08 -19.93 3.35
C ASP A 221 -0.24 -19.31 3.83
N ALA A 222 -1.20 -20.14 4.26
CA ALA A 222 -2.47 -19.65 4.77
C ALA A 222 -2.27 -18.86 6.08
N ALA A 223 -3.13 -17.88 6.33
CA ALA A 223 -3.09 -17.14 7.59
C ALA A 223 -3.41 -18.05 8.80
N PRO A 224 -2.97 -17.68 10.01
CA PRO A 224 -3.32 -18.40 11.24
C PRO A 224 -4.83 -18.52 11.50
N LYS A 225 -5.65 -17.59 11.00
CA LYS A 225 -7.11 -17.60 11.17
C LYS A 225 -7.85 -17.24 9.89
N ASP A 226 -9.08 -17.73 9.81
CA ASP A 226 -10.04 -17.37 8.78
C ASP A 226 -10.97 -16.24 9.25
N LEU A 227 -11.37 -15.41 8.28
CA LEU A 227 -12.56 -14.58 8.35
C LEU A 227 -13.80 -15.41 8.03
N THR A 228 -14.92 -15.05 8.65
CA THR A 228 -16.26 -15.45 8.21
C THR A 228 -16.83 -14.36 7.32
N VAL A 229 -17.15 -14.68 6.07
CA VAL A 229 -17.64 -13.72 5.08
C VAL A 229 -19.10 -14.01 4.73
N HIS A 230 -19.99 -13.11 5.11
CA HIS A 230 -21.37 -13.08 4.69
C HIS A 230 -21.48 -12.31 3.38
N TRP A 231 -21.69 -13.04 2.29
CA TRP A 231 -21.79 -12.48 0.95
C TRP A 231 -23.22 -12.48 0.38
N GLY A 232 -24.23 -12.72 1.22
CA GLY A 232 -25.64 -12.81 0.79
C GLY A 232 -26.07 -14.21 0.34
N GLY A 233 -25.20 -15.21 0.41
CA GLY A 233 -25.57 -16.62 0.28
C GLY A 233 -26.24 -17.18 1.54
N ARG A 234 -26.87 -18.35 1.41
CA ARG A 234 -27.55 -19.05 2.52
C ARG A 234 -26.61 -19.34 3.70
N ASN A 235 -25.35 -19.65 3.41
CA ASN A 235 -24.32 -19.90 4.43
C ASN A 235 -23.12 -18.97 4.20
N PRO A 236 -22.51 -18.41 5.27
CA PRO A 236 -21.27 -17.66 5.15
C PRO A 236 -20.11 -18.56 4.73
N SER A 237 -19.07 -17.96 4.17
CA SER A 237 -17.86 -18.68 3.71
C SER A 237 -16.66 -18.31 4.56
N ARG A 238 -15.76 -19.27 4.79
CA ARG A 238 -14.49 -19.04 5.48
C ARG A 238 -13.37 -18.75 4.48
N THR A 239 -12.49 -17.82 4.83
CA THR A 239 -11.31 -17.48 4.04
C THR A 239 -10.31 -16.67 4.86
N ASP A 240 -9.03 -16.84 4.58
CA ASP A 240 -8.01 -15.85 4.89
C ASP A 240 -7.86 -14.82 3.75
N ILE A 241 -7.00 -13.83 3.96
CA ILE A 241 -6.60 -12.84 2.96
C ILE A 241 -5.26 -13.25 2.35
N ALA A 242 -5.21 -13.33 1.02
CA ALA A 242 -3.93 -13.47 0.32
C ALA A 242 -3.18 -12.12 0.38
N GLY A 243 -2.18 -12.01 1.26
CA GLY A 243 -1.53 -10.75 1.60
C GLY A 243 -0.72 -10.11 0.47
N ASP A 244 -0.30 -10.88 -0.52
CA ASP A 244 0.38 -10.35 -1.72
C ASP A 244 -0.59 -9.58 -2.64
N LYS A 245 -1.81 -10.08 -2.76
CA LYS A 245 -2.85 -9.56 -3.66
C LYS A 245 -3.88 -8.70 -2.94
N ASN A 246 -3.93 -8.77 -1.61
CA ASN A 246 -4.92 -8.13 -0.76
C ASN A 246 -6.35 -8.50 -1.19
N ILE A 247 -6.63 -9.78 -1.35
CA ILE A 247 -7.95 -10.31 -1.75
C ILE A 247 -8.36 -11.45 -0.82
N PHE A 248 -9.65 -11.76 -0.75
CA PHE A 248 -10.10 -13.04 -0.20
C PHE A 248 -9.44 -14.18 -0.96
N ARG A 249 -8.71 -15.06 -0.24
CA ARG A 249 -8.05 -16.21 -0.88
C ARG A 249 -9.06 -17.15 -1.52
N ASN A 250 -10.17 -17.39 -0.84
CA ASN A 250 -11.30 -18.12 -1.41
C ASN A 250 -12.01 -17.26 -2.47
N ARG A 251 -11.56 -17.39 -3.72
CA ARG A 251 -12.06 -16.63 -4.89
C ARG A 251 -13.54 -16.91 -5.23
N THR A 252 -14.14 -17.94 -4.64
CA THR A 252 -15.56 -18.25 -4.89
C THR A 252 -16.48 -17.21 -4.25
N ILE A 253 -16.05 -16.57 -3.15
CA ILE A 253 -16.84 -15.57 -2.40
C ILE A 253 -17.22 -14.40 -3.31
N MET A 254 -16.23 -13.76 -3.94
CA MET A 254 -16.49 -12.59 -4.80
C MET A 254 -17.27 -12.96 -6.06
N ARG A 255 -16.99 -14.13 -6.65
CA ARG A 255 -17.76 -14.65 -7.78
C ARG A 255 -19.23 -14.81 -7.42
N ASN A 256 -19.51 -15.47 -6.30
CA ASN A 256 -20.87 -15.74 -5.87
C ASN A 256 -21.58 -14.43 -5.49
N PHE A 257 -20.92 -13.54 -4.75
CA PHE A 257 -21.43 -12.22 -4.42
C PHE A 257 -21.84 -11.43 -5.68
N ILE A 258 -20.94 -11.26 -6.65
CA ILE A 258 -21.19 -10.48 -7.87
C ILE A 258 -22.37 -11.07 -8.65
N ASN A 259 -22.39 -12.40 -8.81
CA ASN A 259 -23.46 -13.09 -9.55
C ASN A 259 -24.81 -12.99 -8.83
N THR A 260 -24.85 -13.30 -7.53
CA THR A 260 -26.08 -13.31 -6.73
C THR A 260 -26.65 -11.90 -6.52
N ALA A 261 -25.79 -10.91 -6.32
CA ALA A 261 -26.21 -9.52 -6.17
C ALA A 261 -26.57 -8.86 -7.52
N GLY A 262 -26.28 -9.51 -8.66
CA GLY A 262 -26.46 -8.94 -9.99
C GLY A 262 -25.70 -7.63 -10.15
N ALA A 263 -24.45 -7.61 -9.69
CA ALA A 263 -23.66 -6.40 -9.61
C ALA A 263 -23.23 -5.90 -11.00
N ARG A 264 -23.29 -4.59 -11.22
CA ARG A 264 -22.97 -3.93 -12.50
C ARG A 264 -21.79 -2.98 -12.33
N GLU A 265 -21.20 -2.59 -13.45
CA GLU A 265 -20.18 -1.54 -13.44
C GLU A 265 -20.81 -0.24 -12.94
N GLY A 266 -20.10 0.46 -12.06
CA GLY A 266 -20.61 1.66 -11.39
C GLY A 266 -21.30 1.39 -10.05
N ASP A 267 -21.81 0.18 -9.79
CA ASP A 267 -22.31 -0.17 -8.45
C ASP A 267 -21.17 -0.11 -7.42
N VAL A 268 -21.50 0.04 -6.13
CA VAL A 268 -20.52 0.13 -5.04
C VAL A 268 -20.62 -1.10 -4.15
N ILE A 269 -19.51 -1.84 -4.01
CA ILE A 269 -19.39 -2.89 -3.00
C ILE A 269 -19.06 -2.22 -1.67
N VAL A 270 -19.85 -2.54 -0.66
CA VAL A 270 -19.63 -2.12 0.72
C VAL A 270 -19.14 -3.33 1.50
N VAL A 271 -18.02 -3.16 2.19
CA VAL A 271 -17.48 -4.16 3.13
C VAL A 271 -17.65 -3.60 4.53
N SER A 272 -18.26 -4.39 5.40
CA SER A 272 -18.50 -4.01 6.79
C SER A 272 -18.16 -5.12 7.77
N LEU A 273 -17.84 -4.76 9.01
CA LEU A 273 -17.52 -5.67 10.10
C LEU A 273 -18.68 -5.70 11.10
N SER A 274 -19.14 -6.90 11.46
CA SER A 274 -20.03 -7.08 12.64
C SER A 274 -19.26 -7.46 13.90
N ASP A 275 -18.08 -8.05 13.72
CA ASP A 275 -17.12 -8.33 14.79
C ASP A 275 -15.70 -8.38 14.19
N ARG A 276 -14.72 -8.75 15.02
CA ARG A 276 -13.30 -8.76 14.65
C ARG A 276 -12.95 -9.70 13.49
N TYR A 277 -13.69 -10.80 13.28
CA TYR A 277 -13.42 -11.81 12.26
C TYR A 277 -14.59 -12.02 11.28
N THR A 278 -15.67 -11.25 11.40
CA THR A 278 -16.86 -11.40 10.56
C THR A 278 -17.05 -10.19 9.65
N VAL A 279 -16.94 -10.44 8.35
CA VAL A 279 -17.11 -9.48 7.26
C VAL A 279 -18.45 -9.70 6.57
N HIS A 280 -19.13 -8.61 6.21
CA HIS A 280 -20.35 -8.60 5.42
C HIS A 280 -20.13 -7.81 4.14
N LEU A 281 -20.54 -8.39 3.02
CA LEU A 281 -20.56 -7.75 1.70
C LEU A 281 -21.99 -7.33 1.38
N SER A 282 -22.17 -6.07 1.00
CA SER A 282 -23.42 -5.56 0.44
C SER A 282 -23.14 -4.72 -0.80
N LEU A 283 -24.21 -4.46 -1.57
CA LEU A 283 -24.15 -3.74 -2.83
C LEU A 283 -25.02 -2.49 -2.74
N GLU A 284 -24.41 -1.32 -2.91
CA GLU A 284 -25.10 -0.05 -3.14
C GLU A 284 -25.20 0.16 -4.66
N ARG A 285 -26.40 0.43 -5.17
CA ARG A 285 -26.60 0.65 -6.62
C ARG A 285 -26.05 2.01 -7.04
N ALA A 286 -25.49 2.07 -8.25
CA ALA A 286 -25.20 3.36 -8.88
C ALA A 286 -26.48 4.21 -8.91
N LYS A 287 -26.38 5.49 -8.55
CA LYS A 287 -27.51 6.41 -8.72
C LYS A 287 -27.80 6.51 -10.21
N SER A 288 -29.03 6.18 -10.61
CA SER A 288 -29.49 6.47 -11.97
C SER A 288 -29.35 7.97 -12.19
N ALA A 289 -28.59 8.35 -13.22
CA ALA A 289 -28.60 9.71 -13.75
C ALA A 289 -29.97 10.00 -14.37
#